data_AF-A0A2C0ZM32-F1
#
_entry.id   AF-A0A2C0ZM32-F1
#
_cell.length_a   1.000
_cell.length_b   1.000
_cell.length_c   1.000
_cell.angle_alpha   90.00
_cell.angle_beta   90.00
_cell.angle_gamma   90.00
#
_symmetry.space_group_name_H-M   'P 1'
#
loop_
_entity.id
_entity.type
_entity.pdbx_description
1 polymer ?
#
loop_
_entity_poly.entity_id
_entity_poly.type
_entity_poly.pdbx_seq_one_letter_code
_entity_poly.pdbx_strand_id
1 'polypeptide(L)'
;MNRSEEHVNFQTFSGKTKPNTFEECLNQYSRMIKNLMKKLHIYKDFDEYYQIGQIALWMAYQQYRSEKGNFSSYAFFTVRGYLLNELSKAIKYDEHNVVVEQNIKDVIYCDESFQIEDFVSLLEGISPLQKRILIRRFYYNHEFYQIANCLKMYESSVRSSYRYALKRLRESK
;
A
#
# COMPACT_ATOMS: atom_id res chain seq x y z
N MET A 1 37.06 -29.24 10.13
CA MET A 1 36.53 -28.05 10.85
C MET A 1 35.38 -27.54 9.99
N ASN A 2 34.16 -27.98 10.33
CA ASN A 2 33.00 -27.91 9.45
C ASN A 2 32.47 -26.48 9.34
N ARG A 3 32.40 -25.98 8.10
CA ARG A 3 31.74 -24.73 7.74
C ARG A 3 30.26 -25.06 7.60
N SER A 4 29.47 -24.75 8.62
CA SER A 4 28.03 -24.98 8.64
C SER A 4 27.38 -24.20 7.50
N GLU A 5 26.79 -24.92 6.56
CA GLU A 5 25.99 -24.39 5.48
C GLU A 5 24.70 -23.81 6.07
N GLU A 6 24.57 -22.49 6.11
CA GLU A 6 23.27 -21.83 6.33
C GLU A 6 22.41 -22.08 5.10
N HIS A 7 21.59 -23.13 5.17
CA HIS A 7 20.54 -23.38 4.19
C HIS A 7 19.51 -22.24 4.25
N VAL A 8 19.63 -21.27 3.35
CA VAL A 8 18.54 -20.33 3.04
C VAL A 8 17.41 -21.13 2.41
N ASN A 9 16.41 -21.45 3.22
CA ASN A 9 15.20 -22.15 2.79
C ASN A 9 14.41 -21.23 1.83
N PHE A 10 14.68 -21.35 0.53
CA PHE A 10 13.85 -20.75 -0.52
C PHE A 10 12.56 -21.56 -0.65
N GLN A 11 11.74 -21.55 0.39
CA GLN A 11 10.33 -21.91 0.25
C GLN A 11 9.71 -20.95 -0.77
N THR A 12 9.14 -21.53 -1.81
CA THR A 12 8.44 -20.79 -2.87
C THR A 12 7.37 -19.91 -2.25
N PHE A 13 7.66 -18.61 -2.20
CA PHE A 13 6.77 -17.62 -1.62
C PHE A 13 5.56 -17.43 -2.54
N SER A 14 4.51 -18.21 -2.30
CA SER A 14 3.26 -18.07 -3.08
C SER A 14 2.53 -16.77 -2.74
N GLY A 15 2.79 -16.16 -1.57
CA GLY A 15 2.10 -14.96 -1.07
C GLY A 15 0.60 -15.16 -0.79
N LYS A 16 0.03 -16.32 -1.12
CA LYS A 16 -1.40 -16.63 -0.98
C LYS A 16 -1.82 -16.77 0.47
N THR A 17 -1.01 -17.44 1.28
CA THR A 17 -1.32 -17.79 2.66
C THR A 17 -0.55 -16.91 3.65
N LYS A 18 -1.14 -16.71 4.82
CA LYS A 18 -0.51 -16.03 5.95
C LYS A 18 0.56 -16.97 6.56
N PRO A 19 1.80 -16.49 6.84
CA PRO A 19 2.83 -17.26 7.53
C PRO A 19 2.41 -17.70 8.95
N ASN A 20 3.06 -18.74 9.49
CA ASN A 20 2.67 -19.32 10.79
C ASN A 20 3.08 -18.46 11.98
N THR A 21 4.22 -17.78 11.85
CA THR A 21 4.73 -16.84 12.85
C THR A 21 4.89 -15.45 12.25
N PHE A 22 4.91 -14.44 13.10
CA PHE A 22 5.15 -13.09 12.63
C PHE A 22 6.60 -12.87 12.24
N GLU A 23 7.55 -13.55 12.88
CA GLU A 23 8.97 -13.51 12.56
C GLU A 23 9.21 -14.00 11.12
N GLU A 24 8.59 -15.12 10.73
CA GLU A 24 8.59 -15.61 9.35
C GLU A 24 7.95 -14.59 8.40
N CYS A 25 6.81 -14.03 8.78
CA CYS A 25 6.15 -12.99 8.00
C CYS A 25 7.04 -11.77 7.80
N LEU A 26 7.67 -11.27 8.86
CA LEU A 26 8.56 -10.13 8.80
C LEU A 26 9.76 -10.42 7.91
N ASN A 27 10.37 -11.60 8.04
CA ASN A 27 11.47 -12.02 7.18
C ASN A 27 11.09 -12.02 5.70
N GLN A 28 9.93 -12.61 5.36
CA GLN A 28 9.42 -12.69 3.99
C GLN A 28 9.05 -11.31 3.40
N TYR A 29 8.46 -10.43 4.20
CA TYR A 29 7.90 -9.16 3.72
C TYR A 29 8.78 -7.93 4.04
N SER A 30 9.93 -8.10 4.71
CA SER A 30 10.88 -7.02 5.01
C SER A 30 11.31 -6.25 3.76
N ARG A 31 11.59 -6.96 2.67
CA ARG A 31 11.93 -6.38 1.36
C ARG A 31 10.77 -5.58 0.77
N MET A 32 9.53 -6.05 0.94
CA MET A 32 8.33 -5.32 0.49
C MET A 32 8.21 -3.97 1.21
N ILE A 33 8.44 -3.93 2.53
CA ILE A 33 8.41 -2.68 3.30
C ILE A 33 9.47 -1.70 2.77
N LYS A 34 10.73 -2.15 2.65
CA LYS A 34 11.83 -1.30 2.13
C LYS A 34 11.55 -0.82 0.70
N ASN A 35 10.99 -1.68 -0.14
CA ASN A 35 10.59 -1.32 -1.50
C ASN A 35 9.47 -0.28 -1.48
N LEU A 36 8.47 -0.42 -0.61
CA LEU A 36 7.40 0.57 -0.46
C LEU A 36 7.96 1.92 0.01
N MET A 37 8.86 1.94 1.00
CA MET A 37 9.52 3.18 1.45
C MET A 37 10.30 3.84 0.32
N LYS A 38 11.09 3.07 -0.43
CA LYS A 38 11.82 3.57 -1.61
C LYS A 38 10.85 4.12 -2.68
N LYS A 39 9.74 3.42 -2.95
CA LYS A 39 8.69 3.83 -3.90
C LYS A 39 7.93 5.08 -3.45
N LEU A 40 7.91 5.35 -2.15
CA LEU A 40 7.31 6.54 -1.55
C LEU A 40 8.33 7.66 -1.32
N HIS A 41 9.57 7.51 -1.82
CA HIS A 41 10.66 8.47 -1.67
C HIS A 41 10.97 8.83 -0.20
N ILE A 42 10.80 7.86 0.69
CA ILE A 42 11.15 8.01 2.11
C ILE A 42 12.65 7.80 2.24
N TYR A 43 13.40 8.91 2.23
CA TYR A 43 14.85 8.92 2.40
C TYR A 43 15.29 9.49 3.75
N LYS A 44 14.44 10.27 4.40
CA LYS A 44 14.61 10.79 5.77
C LYS A 44 13.92 9.85 6.75
N ASP A 45 14.42 9.80 7.98
CA ASP A 45 13.84 9.03 9.10
C ASP A 45 13.54 7.57 8.73
N PHE A 46 14.46 6.96 7.97
CA PHE A 46 14.28 5.63 7.40
C PHE A 46 13.92 4.59 8.46
N ASP A 47 14.61 4.58 9.60
CA ASP A 47 14.36 3.61 10.66
C ASP A 47 12.96 3.76 11.27
N GLU A 48 12.47 5.00 11.42
CA GLU A 48 11.13 5.27 11.94
C GLU A 48 10.05 4.79 10.96
N TYR A 49 10.16 5.15 9.68
CA TYR A 49 9.23 4.67 8.67
C TYR A 49 9.32 3.16 8.45
N TYR A 50 10.49 2.54 8.62
CA TYR A 50 10.63 1.10 8.59
C TYR A 50 9.86 0.45 9.74
N GLN A 51 9.99 0.98 10.97
CA GLN A 51 9.21 0.52 12.12
C GLN A 51 7.70 0.67 11.89
N ILE A 52 7.25 1.81 11.34
CA ILE A 52 5.84 2.01 10.97
C ILE A 52 5.39 0.93 9.99
N GLY A 53 6.22 0.61 8.99
CA GLY A 53 5.95 -0.49 8.05
C GLY A 53 5.86 -1.85 8.73
N GLN A 54 6.71 -2.12 9.73
CA GLN A 54 6.67 -3.37 10.52
C GLN A 54 5.41 -3.45 11.39
N ILE A 55 5.03 -2.35 12.05
CA ILE A 55 3.78 -2.24 12.82
C ILE A 55 2.58 -2.48 11.90
N ALA A 56 2.57 -1.87 10.71
CA ALA A 56 1.50 -2.08 9.74
C ALA A 56 1.43 -3.53 9.25
N LEU A 57 2.58 -4.18 9.06
CA LEU A 57 2.64 -5.59 8.71
C LEU A 57 2.11 -6.48 9.86
N TRP A 58 2.42 -6.15 11.11
CA TRP A 58 1.85 -6.83 12.28
C TRP A 58 0.33 -6.68 12.33
N MET A 59 -0.18 -5.47 12.09
CA MET A 59 -1.63 -5.23 12.03
C MET A 59 -2.29 -6.04 10.91
N ALA A 60 -1.67 -6.10 9.74
CA ALA A 60 -2.12 -6.95 8.65
C ALA A 60 -2.12 -8.44 9.03
N TYR A 61 -1.04 -8.88 9.68
CA TYR A 61 -0.91 -10.24 10.19
C TYR A 61 -2.05 -10.60 11.15
N GLN A 62 -2.37 -9.73 12.11
CA GLN A 62 -3.42 -9.96 13.10
C GLN A 62 -4.84 -9.93 12.50
N GLN A 63 -5.10 -9.00 11.58
CA GLN A 63 -6.47 -8.72 11.09
C GLN A 63 -6.83 -9.46 9.79
N TYR A 64 -5.87 -10.16 9.18
CA TYR A 64 -6.11 -10.89 7.95
C TYR A 64 -7.18 -11.96 8.11
N ARG A 65 -8.08 -12.02 7.14
CA ARG A 65 -9.09 -13.08 7.00
C ARG A 65 -8.93 -13.71 5.63
N SER A 66 -8.81 -15.03 5.57
CA SER A 66 -8.58 -15.78 4.31
C SER A 66 -9.64 -15.50 3.24
N GLU A 67 -10.89 -15.28 3.65
CA GLU A 67 -12.02 -14.89 2.79
C GLU A 67 -11.77 -13.58 2.01
N LYS A 68 -10.89 -12.71 2.52
CA LYS A 68 -10.63 -11.39 1.92
C LYS A 68 -9.63 -11.41 0.76
N GLY A 69 -9.02 -12.55 0.44
CA GLY A 69 -8.08 -12.71 -0.68
C GLY A 69 -6.71 -13.19 -0.21
N ASN A 70 -5.67 -13.06 -1.05
CA ASN A 70 -4.32 -13.47 -0.66
C ASN A 70 -3.73 -12.57 0.44
N PHE A 71 -2.92 -13.17 1.31
CA PHE A 71 -2.27 -12.44 2.39
C PHE A 71 -1.30 -11.39 1.85
N SER A 72 -0.58 -11.68 0.77
CA SER A 72 0.39 -10.76 0.17
C SER A 72 -0.20 -9.42 -0.25
N SER A 73 -1.33 -9.41 -0.95
CA SER A 73 -1.96 -8.14 -1.34
C SER A 73 -2.47 -7.41 -0.11
N TYR A 74 -3.08 -8.14 0.83
CA TYR A 74 -3.59 -7.52 2.06
C TYR A 74 -2.47 -6.85 2.88
N ALA A 75 -1.35 -7.55 3.06
CA ALA A 75 -0.15 -7.02 3.71
C ALA A 75 0.41 -5.80 2.96
N PHE A 76 0.58 -5.90 1.64
CA PHE A 76 1.06 -4.81 0.79
C PHE A 76 0.21 -3.54 0.94
N PHE A 77 -1.12 -3.67 0.79
CA PHE A 77 -2.02 -2.52 0.88
C PHE A 77 -2.07 -1.94 2.29
N THR A 78 -2.03 -2.77 3.32
CA THR A 78 -2.02 -2.30 4.71
C THR A 78 -0.75 -1.52 5.00
N VAL A 79 0.42 -2.08 4.69
CA VAL A 79 1.72 -1.41 4.88
C VAL A 79 1.80 -0.10 4.11
N ARG A 80 1.44 -0.12 2.82
CA ARG A 80 1.45 1.08 1.98
C ARG A 80 0.53 2.16 2.55
N GLY A 81 -0.67 1.80 3.01
CA GLY A 81 -1.63 2.74 3.58
C GLY A 81 -1.13 3.41 4.86
N TYR A 82 -0.45 2.67 5.74
CA TYR A 82 0.13 3.23 6.96
C TYR A 82 1.27 4.21 6.65
N LEU A 83 2.19 3.83 5.77
CA LEU A 83 3.30 4.70 5.35
C LEU A 83 2.79 6.01 4.71
N LEU A 84 1.79 5.91 3.84
CA LEU A 84 1.17 7.07 3.20
C LEU A 84 0.47 7.98 4.22
N ASN A 85 -0.29 7.41 5.16
CA ASN A 85 -0.94 8.18 6.20
C ASN A 85 0.08 8.95 7.04
N GLU A 86 1.22 8.33 7.36
CA GLU A 86 2.24 9.00 8.15
C GLU A 86 2.94 10.11 7.37
N LEU A 87 3.23 9.90 6.08
CA LEU A 87 3.70 10.97 5.19
C LEU A 87 2.70 12.13 5.10
N SER A 88 1.40 11.84 4.98
CA SER A 88 0.37 12.88 4.95
C SER A 88 0.27 13.66 6.27
N LYS A 89 0.58 13.04 7.42
CA LYS A 89 0.66 13.75 8.70
C LYS A 89 1.91 14.62 8.76
N ALA A 90 3.07 14.11 8.34
CA ALA A 90 4.32 14.85 8.31
C ALA A 90 4.19 16.11 7.43
N ILE A 91 3.63 15.98 6.22
CA ILE A 91 3.38 17.12 5.33
C ILE A 91 2.47 18.17 5.99
N LYS A 92 1.37 17.75 6.61
CA LYS A 92 0.47 18.68 7.32
C LYS A 92 1.16 19.35 8.50
N TYR A 93 2.03 18.61 9.21
CA TYR A 93 2.82 19.17 10.30
C TYR A 93 3.80 20.22 9.77
N ASP A 94 4.50 19.96 8.67
CA ASP A 94 5.45 20.89 8.04
C ASP A 94 4.75 22.11 7.41
N GLU A 95 3.55 21.94 6.83
CA GLU A 95 2.73 23.05 6.34
C GLU A 95 2.31 24.01 7.46
N HIS A 96 2.05 23.47 8.65
CA HIS A 96 1.71 24.26 9.84
C HIS A 96 2.93 24.76 10.62
N ASN A 97 4.10 24.17 10.41
CA ASN A 97 5.37 24.53 11.03
C ASN A 97 6.39 24.84 9.93
N VAL A 98 6.34 26.07 9.39
CA VAL A 98 7.24 26.51 8.30
C VAL A 98 8.72 26.33 8.70
N VAL A 99 9.32 25.23 8.26
CA VAL A 99 10.78 25.06 8.16
C VAL A 99 11.07 24.59 6.74
N VAL A 100 11.85 25.40 6.04
CA VAL A 100 12.20 25.25 4.63
C VAL A 100 13.14 24.05 4.45
N GLU A 101 12.63 22.92 3.99
CA GLU A 101 13.44 21.91 3.29
C GLU A 101 12.74 21.51 1.98
N GLN A 102 12.99 22.33 0.97
CA GLN A 102 12.66 22.06 -0.43
C GLN A 102 13.39 20.78 -0.86
N ASN A 103 12.66 19.73 -1.25
CA ASN A 103 12.96 18.82 -2.37
C ASN A 103 12.04 17.57 -2.37
N ILE A 104 10.73 17.76 -2.50
CA ILE A 104 9.87 16.66 -3.00
C ILE A 104 9.74 16.89 -4.51
N LYS A 105 10.74 16.43 -5.27
CA LYS A 105 10.65 16.41 -6.73
C LYS A 105 9.74 15.24 -7.11
N ASP A 106 8.53 15.57 -7.54
CA ASP A 106 7.61 14.66 -8.19
C ASP A 106 8.31 13.97 -9.38
N VAL A 107 8.53 12.66 -9.29
CA VAL A 107 8.96 11.85 -10.43
C VAL A 107 8.03 10.64 -10.56
N ILE A 108 7.43 10.54 -11.73
CA ILE A 108 6.45 9.53 -12.12
C ILE A 108 7.10 8.14 -12.10
N TYR A 109 6.45 7.21 -11.41
CA TYR A 109 6.91 5.86 -11.14
C TYR A 109 6.59 4.88 -12.28
N CYS A 110 7.57 4.07 -12.66
CA CYS A 110 7.39 2.75 -13.25
C CYS A 110 8.47 1.83 -12.64
N ASP A 111 8.08 0.78 -11.90
CA ASP A 111 8.40 -0.61 -12.27
C ASP A 111 8.25 -1.64 -11.11
N GLU A 112 7.52 -2.70 -11.47
CA GLU A 112 7.43 -4.09 -10.99
C GLU A 112 7.24 -4.48 -9.49
N SER A 113 6.54 -5.61 -9.30
CA SER A 113 6.17 -6.31 -8.05
C SER A 113 4.80 -6.02 -7.41
N PHE A 114 3.99 -5.10 -7.94
CA PHE A 114 2.53 -5.17 -7.82
C PHE A 114 1.97 -4.54 -9.10
N GLN A 115 1.73 -5.37 -10.10
CA GLN A 115 1.31 -4.92 -11.40
C GLN A 115 -0.05 -4.23 -11.24
N ILE A 116 -0.23 -3.07 -11.88
CA ILE A 116 -1.53 -2.37 -11.88
C ILE A 116 -2.59 -3.33 -12.41
N GLU A 117 -2.20 -4.21 -13.30
CA GLU A 117 -2.95 -5.30 -13.91
C GLU A 117 -3.54 -6.24 -12.84
N ASP A 118 -2.75 -6.64 -11.82
CA ASP A 118 -3.24 -7.46 -10.72
C ASP A 118 -4.31 -6.70 -9.94
N PHE A 119 -4.06 -5.42 -9.62
CA PHE A 119 -5.05 -4.57 -8.94
C PHE A 119 -6.32 -4.37 -9.77
N VAL A 120 -6.19 -4.18 -11.07
CA VAL A 120 -7.31 -3.99 -12.00
C VAL A 120 -8.13 -5.27 -12.13
N SER A 121 -7.50 -6.45 -12.07
CA SER A 121 -8.18 -7.74 -12.06
C SER A 121 -9.08 -7.91 -10.83
N LEU A 122 -8.64 -7.41 -9.66
CA LEU A 122 -9.45 -7.38 -8.43
C LEU A 122 -10.70 -6.48 -8.51
N LEU A 123 -10.82 -5.65 -9.56
CA LEU A 123 -11.94 -4.73 -9.75
C LEU A 123 -12.93 -5.20 -10.83
N GLU A 124 -12.88 -6.46 -11.25
CA GLU A 124 -13.86 -7.02 -12.18
C GLU A 124 -15.32 -6.75 -11.73
N GLY A 125 -16.20 -6.45 -12.69
CA GLY A 125 -17.60 -6.07 -12.42
C GLY A 125 -17.84 -4.63 -11.94
N ILE A 126 -16.80 -3.84 -11.65
CA ILE A 126 -16.93 -2.41 -11.31
C ILE A 126 -16.93 -1.54 -12.57
N SER A 127 -17.68 -0.44 -12.55
CA SER A 127 -17.72 0.50 -13.68
C SER A 127 -16.35 1.15 -13.94
N PRO A 128 -16.01 1.50 -15.19
CA PRO A 128 -14.72 2.12 -15.53
C PRO A 128 -14.40 3.38 -14.73
N LEU A 129 -15.42 4.20 -14.45
CA LEU A 129 -15.27 5.41 -13.65
C LEU A 129 -14.89 5.08 -12.20
N GLN A 130 -15.61 4.14 -11.58
CA GLN A 130 -15.33 3.70 -10.22
C GLN A 130 -13.96 3.03 -10.12
N LYS A 131 -13.56 2.23 -11.12
CA LYS A 131 -12.20 1.69 -11.23
C LYS A 131 -11.15 2.80 -11.22
N ARG A 132 -11.31 3.83 -12.06
CA ARG A 132 -10.39 4.98 -12.10
C ARG A 132 -10.30 5.70 -10.75
N ILE A 133 -11.43 5.89 -10.06
CA ILE A 133 -11.47 6.51 -8.73
C ILE A 133 -10.74 5.62 -7.71
N LEU A 134 -11.00 4.32 -7.71
CA LEU A 134 -10.35 3.36 -6.80
C LEU A 134 -8.85 3.28 -7.05
N ILE A 135 -8.41 3.19 -8.30
CA ILE A 135 -6.97 3.19 -8.66
C ILE A 135 -6.31 4.48 -8.20
N ARG A 136 -6.89 5.65 -8.49
CA ARG A 136 -6.31 6.92 -8.04
C ARG A 136 -6.29 7.05 -6.53
N ARG A 137 -7.35 6.59 -5.85
CA ARG A 137 -7.43 6.69 -4.39
C ARG A 137 -6.52 5.71 -3.67
N PHE A 138 -6.48 4.44 -4.10
CA PHE A 138 -5.78 3.36 -3.42
C PHE A 138 -4.35 3.14 -3.95
N TYR A 139 -4.14 3.20 -5.26
CA TYR A 139 -2.84 2.94 -5.87
C TYR A 139 -1.96 4.18 -5.83
N TYR A 140 -2.48 5.31 -6.32
CA TYR A 140 -1.74 6.58 -6.42
C TYR A 140 -1.86 7.48 -5.17
N ASN A 141 -2.70 7.10 -4.20
CA ASN A 141 -2.97 7.88 -2.98
C ASN A 141 -3.42 9.33 -3.23
N HIS A 142 -4.16 9.58 -4.30
CA HIS A 142 -4.70 10.92 -4.53
C HIS A 142 -5.80 11.22 -3.51
N GLU A 143 -5.78 12.43 -2.97
CA GLU A 143 -6.89 12.97 -2.18
C GLU A 143 -8.14 13.16 -3.04
N PHE A 144 -9.32 13.14 -2.42
CA PHE A 144 -10.59 13.19 -3.17
C PHE A 144 -10.69 14.45 -4.05
N TYR A 145 -10.18 15.60 -3.59
CA TYR A 145 -10.16 16.83 -4.38
C TYR A 145 -9.21 16.72 -5.60
N GLN A 146 -8.07 16.04 -5.46
CA GLN A 146 -7.14 15.80 -6.58
C GLN A 146 -7.79 14.88 -7.62
N ILE A 147 -8.49 13.83 -7.18
CA ILE A 147 -9.25 12.95 -8.07
C ILE A 147 -10.37 13.72 -8.77
N ALA A 148 -11.09 14.56 -8.03
CA ALA A 148 -12.15 15.43 -8.56
C ALA A 148 -11.63 16.33 -9.67
N ASN A 149 -10.50 17.01 -9.44
CA ASN A 149 -9.82 17.83 -10.44
C ASN A 149 -9.38 17.00 -11.66
N CYS A 150 -8.76 15.83 -11.45
CA CYS A 150 -8.34 14.96 -12.55
C CYS A 150 -9.49 14.42 -13.40
N LEU A 151 -10.64 14.14 -12.78
CA LEU A 151 -11.80 13.55 -13.46
C LEU A 151 -12.84 14.60 -13.88
N LYS A 152 -12.61 15.88 -13.58
CA LYS A 152 -13.56 16.99 -13.80
C LYS A 152 -14.93 16.70 -13.18
N MET A 153 -14.92 16.22 -11.94
CA MET A 153 -16.11 15.90 -11.15
C MET A 153 -16.14 16.74 -9.88
N TYR A 154 -17.32 16.88 -9.27
CA TYR A 154 -17.40 17.40 -7.91
C TYR A 154 -16.83 16.38 -6.92
N GLU A 155 -16.11 16.88 -5.91
CA GLU A 155 -15.51 16.05 -4.87
C GLU A 155 -16.53 15.18 -4.13
N SER A 156 -17.74 15.72 -3.91
CA SER A 156 -18.88 14.99 -3.36
C SER A 156 -19.28 13.79 -4.22
N SER A 157 -19.33 13.96 -5.55
CA SER A 157 -19.61 12.88 -6.50
C SER A 157 -18.52 11.81 -6.50
N VAL A 158 -17.24 12.20 -6.39
CA VAL A 158 -16.12 11.24 -6.27
C VAL A 158 -16.25 10.43 -4.99
N ARG A 159 -16.52 11.08 -3.84
CA ARG A 159 -16.72 10.38 -2.55
C ARG A 159 -17.89 9.41 -2.58
N SER A 160 -19.03 9.82 -3.15
CA SER A 160 -20.19 8.94 -3.30
C SER A 160 -19.86 7.75 -4.21
N SER A 161 -19.27 8.01 -5.38
CA SER A 161 -18.88 6.96 -6.32
C SER A 161 -17.89 5.95 -5.70
N TYR A 162 -16.91 6.46 -4.94
CA TYR A 162 -15.96 5.64 -4.17
C TYR A 162 -16.68 4.75 -3.14
N ARG A 163 -17.60 5.31 -2.34
CA ARG A 163 -18.38 4.54 -1.36
C ARG A 163 -19.21 3.44 -2.03
N TYR A 164 -19.90 3.76 -3.13
CA TYR A 164 -20.69 2.78 -3.88
C TYR A 164 -19.81 1.69 -4.49
N ALA A 165 -18.64 2.03 -5.02
CA ALA A 165 -17.69 1.07 -5.55
C ALA A 165 -17.22 0.08 -4.46
N LEU A 166 -16.89 0.59 -3.27
CA LEU A 166 -16.52 -0.24 -2.13
C LEU A 166 -17.67 -1.12 -1.63
N LYS A 167 -18.91 -0.61 -1.66
CA LYS A 167 -20.09 -1.40 -1.30
C LYS A 167 -20.27 -2.57 -2.26
N ARG A 168 -20.19 -2.32 -3.57
CA ARG A 168 -20.29 -3.36 -4.60
C ARG A 168 -19.21 -4.44 -4.44
N LEU A 169 -17.97 -4.04 -4.15
CA LEU A 169 -16.86 -4.97 -3.88
C LEU A 169 -17.09 -5.89 -2.68
N ARG A 170 -17.92 -5.46 -1.71
CA ARG A 170 -18.26 -6.28 -0.54
C ARG A 170 -19.41 -7.25 -0.83
N GLU A 171 -20.31 -6.88 -1.72
CA GLU A 171 -21.48 -7.67 -2.11
C GLU A 171 -21.16 -8.69 -3.22
N SER A 172 -20.06 -8.50 -3.94
CA SER A 172 -19.61 -9.40 -5.02
C SER A 172 -18.76 -10.60 -4.53
N LYS A 173 -18.67 -10.81 -3.22
CA LYS A 173 -18.00 -11.95 -2.58
C LYS A 173 -19.00 -12.78 -1.81
#